data_AF-A0A944ITK4-F1
#
_entry.id   AF-A0A944ITK4-F1
#
_cell.length_a   1.000
_cell.length_b   1.000
_cell.length_c   1.000
_cell.angle_alpha   90.00
_cell.angle_beta   90.00
_cell.angle_gamma   90.00
#
_symmetry.space_group_name_H-M   'P 1'
#
loop_
_entity.id
_entity.type
_entity.pdbx_description
1 polymer ?
#
loop_
_entity_poly.entity_id
_entity_poly.type
_entity_poly.pdbx_seq_one_letter_code
_entity_poly.pdbx_strand_id
1 'polypeptide(L)'
;MSWRRPTYKTVDGERIDGVWCHIWRRRAFDGEYSLEDLFVYADGAIQCGFPSVDPLDLAGLEKLLASGEVAVTEPGAPAWDFKPSKWLSRNGWPLTPDGFLLEVADQIEKLNGRPTSNDRCWEAVRRYRQDPAEPSREALREAYLRIPPHERNFALGDMDLQDRPLRVLVTDIGEPVDGDGPVVTEEMRQWARDYFDRVHQGAADWEERKSSVLYAGSQPTGANSTSSSGVTVPT
;
A
#
# COMPACT_ATOMS: atom_id res chain seq x y z
N MET A 1 10.72 6.08 7.93
CA MET A 1 11.62 5.04 7.38
C MET A 1 11.34 4.92 5.88
N SER A 2 12.31 4.56 5.04
CA SER A 2 12.10 4.44 3.58
C SER A 2 12.79 3.21 3.02
N TRP A 3 12.06 2.38 2.27
CA TRP A 3 12.63 1.24 1.54
C TRP A 3 13.45 1.68 0.34
N ARG A 4 14.56 1.00 0.12
CA ARG A 4 15.48 1.16 -0.99
C ARG A 4 15.44 -0.07 -1.87
N ARG A 5 15.54 0.16 -3.18
CA ARG A 5 15.56 -0.88 -4.22
C ARG A 5 16.56 -0.48 -5.31
N PRO A 6 17.14 -1.45 -6.05
CA PRO A 6 17.06 -2.91 -5.82
C PRO A 6 18.18 -3.43 -4.89
N THR A 7 17.97 -4.61 -4.30
CA THR A 7 19.04 -5.51 -3.80
C THR A 7 18.71 -6.95 -4.21
N TYR A 8 19.63 -7.89 -4.04
CA TYR A 8 19.41 -9.30 -4.32
C TYR A 8 20.39 -10.18 -3.53
N LYS A 9 20.04 -11.45 -3.37
CA LYS A 9 20.96 -12.51 -2.94
C LYS A 9 20.98 -13.64 -3.98
N THR A 10 21.98 -14.49 -3.92
CA THR A 10 22.05 -15.71 -4.75
C THR A 10 21.96 -16.92 -3.83
N VAL A 11 21.03 -17.83 -4.13
CA VAL A 11 20.85 -19.12 -3.42
C VAL A 11 20.84 -20.20 -4.48
N ASP A 12 21.73 -21.19 -4.36
CA ASP A 12 21.87 -22.30 -5.31
C ASP A 12 22.01 -21.88 -6.79
N GLY A 13 22.61 -20.70 -7.03
CA GLY A 13 22.80 -20.13 -8.37
C GLY A 13 21.59 -19.33 -8.90
N GLU A 14 20.49 -19.29 -8.16
CA GLU A 14 19.31 -18.49 -8.49
C GLU A 14 19.35 -17.13 -7.79
N ARG A 15 18.99 -16.08 -8.54
CA ARG A 15 18.87 -14.72 -8.01
C ARG A 15 17.51 -14.56 -7.32
N ILE A 16 17.55 -14.13 -6.07
CA ILE A 16 16.37 -13.77 -5.29
C ILE A 16 16.39 -12.26 -5.08
N ASP A 17 15.41 -11.56 -5.67
CA ASP A 17 15.28 -10.12 -5.53
C ASP A 17 14.90 -9.72 -4.10
N GLY A 18 15.34 -8.53 -3.71
CA GLY A 18 15.07 -7.98 -2.39
C GLY A 18 14.99 -6.47 -2.35
N VAL A 19 14.67 -6.00 -1.16
CA VAL A 19 14.61 -4.58 -0.77
C VAL A 19 15.33 -4.42 0.57
N TRP A 20 15.67 -3.19 0.93
CA TRP A 20 16.27 -2.94 2.23
C TRP A 20 15.85 -1.60 2.83
N CYS A 21 15.93 -1.47 4.15
CA CYS A 21 15.72 -0.22 4.88
C CYS A 21 16.70 -0.16 6.06
N HIS A 22 16.73 0.96 6.78
CA HIS A 22 17.50 1.07 8.01
C HIS A 22 16.65 0.70 9.24
N ILE A 23 17.27 0.10 10.24
CA ILE A 23 16.73 -0.18 11.57
C ILE A 23 17.77 0.19 12.64
N TRP A 24 17.35 0.28 13.89
CA TRP A 24 18.25 0.41 15.03
C TRP A 24 18.45 -0.95 15.67
N ARG A 25 19.70 -1.39 15.82
CA ARG A 25 20.02 -2.66 16.45
C ARG A 25 20.78 -2.43 17.75
N ARG A 26 20.37 -3.12 18.80
CA ARG A 26 21.01 -3.09 20.10
C ARG A 26 22.29 -3.93 20.08
N ARG A 27 23.41 -3.32 20.43
CA ARG A 27 24.71 -4.01 20.55
C ARG A 27 24.75 -4.80 21.85
N ALA A 28 25.15 -6.07 21.77
CA ALA A 28 25.12 -6.98 22.91
C ALA A 28 26.10 -6.59 24.04
N PHE A 29 27.23 -5.95 23.71
CA PHE A 29 28.31 -5.73 24.68
C PHE A 29 28.10 -4.52 25.59
N ASP A 30 27.43 -3.47 25.12
CA ASP A 30 27.18 -2.24 25.87
C ASP A 30 25.70 -1.83 25.92
N GLY A 31 24.84 -2.48 25.15
CA GLY A 31 23.41 -2.19 25.10
C GLY A 31 23.06 -0.91 24.34
N GLU A 32 24.03 -0.25 23.70
CA GLU A 32 23.78 0.91 22.85
C GLU A 32 23.16 0.49 21.51
N TYR A 33 22.47 1.40 20.84
CA TYR A 33 21.90 1.15 19.52
C TYR A 33 22.75 1.76 18.42
N SER A 34 22.93 1.01 17.34
CA SER A 34 23.52 1.51 16.09
C SER A 34 22.55 1.32 14.93
N LEU A 35 22.66 2.21 13.94
CA LEU A 35 21.90 2.08 12.71
C LEU A 35 22.48 0.93 11.87
N GLU A 36 21.63 -0.01 11.47
CA GLU A 36 21.98 -1.14 10.60
C GLU A 36 20.99 -1.26 9.44
N ASP A 37 21.40 -1.96 8.39
CA ASP A 37 20.52 -2.29 7.28
C ASP A 37 19.72 -3.56 7.56
N LEU A 38 18.42 -3.52 7.29
CA LEU A 38 17.55 -4.68 7.24
C LEU A 38 17.24 -4.98 5.77
N PHE A 39 17.55 -6.19 5.33
CA PHE A 39 17.27 -6.71 4.00
C PHE A 39 16.07 -7.65 4.05
N VAL A 40 15.18 -7.56 3.07
CA VAL A 40 14.02 -8.44 2.89
C VAL A 40 14.04 -8.97 1.47
N TYR A 41 13.88 -10.28 1.32
CA TYR A 41 13.97 -10.97 0.04
C TYR A 41 12.62 -11.60 -0.35
N ALA A 42 12.46 -11.91 -1.64
CA ALA A 42 11.21 -12.46 -2.20
C ALA A 42 10.84 -13.82 -1.59
N ASP A 43 11.82 -14.61 -1.18
CA ASP A 43 11.60 -15.90 -0.50
C ASP A 43 11.16 -15.76 0.97
N GLY A 44 11.01 -14.53 1.47
CA GLY A 44 10.62 -14.23 2.85
C GLY A 44 11.79 -14.21 3.82
N ALA A 45 13.02 -14.41 3.36
CA ALA A 45 14.20 -14.26 4.20
C ALA A 45 14.43 -12.79 4.57
N ILE A 46 14.77 -12.57 5.83
CA ILE A 46 15.05 -11.27 6.43
C ILE A 46 16.46 -11.31 7.02
N GLN A 47 17.25 -10.27 6.79
CA GLN A 47 18.62 -10.20 7.32
C GLN A 47 18.86 -8.85 7.97
N CYS A 48 19.30 -8.85 9.22
CA CYS A 48 19.65 -7.65 9.99
C CYS A 48 21.17 -7.52 10.09
N GLY A 49 21.72 -6.50 9.44
CA GLY A 49 23.15 -6.21 9.40
C GLY A 49 23.96 -7.18 8.51
N PHE A 50 25.27 -6.97 8.46
CA PHE A 50 26.22 -7.88 7.85
C PHE A 50 27.46 -8.04 8.74
N PRO A 51 28.00 -9.26 8.92
CA PRO A 51 27.47 -10.55 8.45
C PRO A 51 26.48 -11.15 9.46
N SER A 52 25.23 -11.39 9.05
CA SER A 52 24.30 -12.24 9.81
C SER A 52 24.49 -13.68 9.37
N VAL A 53 24.70 -14.60 10.31
CA VAL A 53 25.04 -16.00 10.00
C VAL A 53 23.81 -16.76 9.48
N ASP A 54 22.62 -16.44 9.97
CA ASP A 54 21.37 -17.10 9.57
C ASP A 54 20.29 -16.05 9.22
N PRO A 55 19.63 -16.17 8.05
CA PRO A 55 18.47 -15.35 7.73
C PRO A 55 17.29 -15.69 8.64
N LEU A 56 16.57 -14.65 9.04
CA LEU A 56 15.35 -14.69 9.84
C LEU A 56 14.13 -14.83 8.93
N ASP A 57 13.00 -15.25 9.50
CA ASP A 57 11.68 -15.07 8.92
C ASP A 57 10.92 -13.93 9.66
N LEU A 58 9.67 -13.67 9.26
CA LEU A 58 8.82 -12.66 9.91
C LEU A 58 8.66 -12.90 11.42
N ALA A 59 8.54 -14.16 11.86
CA ALA A 59 8.39 -14.50 13.27
C ALA A 59 9.71 -14.27 14.05
N GLY A 60 10.85 -14.48 13.41
CA GLY A 60 12.16 -14.12 13.93
C GLY A 60 12.30 -12.60 14.11
N LEU A 61 11.90 -11.82 13.11
CA LEU A 61 11.89 -10.36 13.21
C LEU A 61 10.96 -9.86 14.32
N GLU A 62 9.76 -10.44 14.45
CA GLU A 62 8.81 -10.12 15.52
C GLU A 62 9.43 -10.29 16.91
N LYS A 63 10.16 -11.40 17.13
CA LYS A 63 10.87 -11.64 18.40
C LYS A 63 11.95 -10.60 18.68
N LEU A 64 12.70 -10.17 17.66
CA LEU A 64 13.73 -9.14 17.83
C LEU A 64 13.13 -7.77 18.15
N LEU A 65 11.99 -7.45 17.54
CA LEU A 65 11.24 -6.23 17.83
C LEU A 65 10.66 -6.27 19.25
N ALA A 66 10.03 -7.38 19.64
CA ALA A 66 9.42 -7.55 20.96
C ALA A 66 10.44 -7.53 22.11
N SER A 67 11.64 -8.05 21.88
CA SER A 67 12.75 -8.03 22.85
C SER A 67 13.49 -6.70 22.93
N GLY A 68 13.27 -5.80 21.96
CA GLY A 68 14.05 -4.56 21.82
C GLY A 68 15.49 -4.81 21.34
N GLU A 69 15.79 -5.98 20.76
CA GLU A 69 17.06 -6.18 20.04
C GLU A 69 17.09 -5.36 18.75
N VAL A 70 15.91 -5.13 18.15
CA VAL A 70 15.70 -4.24 17.01
C VAL A 70 14.64 -3.20 17.36
N ALA A 71 14.87 -1.96 16.95
CA ALA A 71 13.92 -0.86 17.03
C ALA A 71 13.73 -0.16 15.66
N VAL A 72 12.51 0.29 15.40
CA VAL A 72 12.10 0.92 14.13
C VAL A 72 12.12 2.45 14.19
N THR A 73 12.29 2.99 15.39
CA THR A 73 12.53 4.41 15.66
C THR A 73 13.78 4.54 16.51
N GLU A 74 14.38 5.73 16.53
CA GLU A 74 15.57 6.01 17.32
C GLU A 74 15.27 5.81 18.82
N PRO A 75 15.97 4.88 19.50
CA PRO A 75 15.76 4.66 20.93
C PRO A 75 16.20 5.86 21.75
N GLY A 76 15.35 6.30 22.68
CA GLY A 76 15.61 7.48 23.50
C GLY A 76 15.34 8.81 22.80
N ALA A 77 14.88 8.80 21.54
CA ALA A 77 14.36 10.01 20.90
C ALA A 77 13.20 10.57 21.75
N PRO A 78 13.17 11.89 22.02
CA PRO A 78 12.11 12.48 22.79
C PRO A 78 10.77 12.22 22.10
N ALA A 79 9.76 11.84 22.88
CA ALA A 79 8.40 11.78 22.38
C ALA A 79 8.05 13.16 21.81
N TRP A 80 7.64 13.20 20.54
CA TRP A 80 7.25 14.46 19.93
C TRP A 80 6.01 14.97 20.68
N ASP A 81 6.13 16.11 21.36
CA ASP A 81 5.01 16.75 22.05
C ASP A 81 4.05 17.31 20.99
N PHE A 82 3.11 16.47 20.57
CA PHE A 82 2.00 16.90 19.75
C PHE A 82 1.06 17.73 20.61
N LYS A 83 1.17 19.06 20.51
CA LYS A 83 0.12 19.93 21.03
C LYS A 83 -1.22 19.52 20.39
N PRO A 84 -2.30 19.37 21.19
CA PRO A 84 -3.63 19.11 20.66
C PRO A 84 -3.95 20.13 19.57
N SER A 85 -4.21 19.66 18.37
CA SER A 85 -4.60 20.50 17.25
C SER A 85 -5.69 19.80 16.47
N LYS A 86 -6.57 20.58 15.84
CA LYS A 86 -7.58 20.05 14.90
C LYS A 86 -7.00 19.30 13.70
N TRP A 87 -5.68 19.34 13.53
CA TRP A 87 -4.93 18.62 12.50
C TRP A 87 -4.30 17.33 13.02
N LEU A 88 -4.37 17.06 14.32
CA LEU A 88 -3.77 15.88 14.94
C LEU A 88 -4.38 14.58 14.38
N SER A 89 -5.68 14.58 14.09
CA SER A 89 -6.37 13.47 13.43
C SER A 89 -5.90 13.21 11.98
N ARG A 90 -5.25 14.20 11.34
CA ARG A 90 -4.64 14.07 10.00
C ARG A 90 -3.19 13.63 10.03
N ASN A 91 -2.57 13.58 11.20
CA ASN A 91 -1.20 13.07 11.32
C ASN A 91 -1.22 11.55 11.10
N GLY A 92 -0.20 11.06 10.39
CA GLY A 92 0.01 9.63 10.24
C GLY A 92 0.18 8.96 11.60
N TRP A 93 -0.32 7.73 11.73
CA TRP A 93 0.00 6.91 12.89
C TRP A 93 1.52 6.75 13.00
N PRO A 94 2.08 6.73 14.22
CA PRO A 94 3.51 6.51 14.38
C PRO A 94 3.90 5.15 13.79
N LEU A 95 5.14 5.05 13.31
CA LEU A 95 5.73 3.77 12.95
C LEU A 95 5.92 2.95 14.23
N THR A 96 5.13 1.89 14.39
CA THR A 96 5.23 0.94 15.49
C THR A 96 5.90 -0.36 15.05
N PRO A 97 6.42 -1.18 15.97
CA PRO A 97 6.90 -2.52 15.65
C PRO A 97 5.89 -3.37 14.87
N ASP A 98 4.64 -3.41 15.31
CA ASP A 98 3.57 -4.17 14.63
C ASP A 98 3.28 -3.61 13.22
N GLY A 99 3.25 -2.29 13.09
CA GLY A 99 3.08 -1.63 11.80
C GLY A 99 4.23 -1.94 10.84
N PHE A 100 5.46 -1.98 11.35
CA PHE A 100 6.63 -2.34 10.57
C PHE A 100 6.60 -3.80 10.12
N LEU A 101 6.14 -4.74 10.96
CA LEU A 101 5.96 -6.14 10.56
C LEU A 101 4.97 -6.29 9.40
N LEU A 102 3.84 -5.56 9.44
CA LEU A 102 2.89 -5.52 8.33
C LEU A 102 3.52 -4.93 7.07
N GLU A 103 4.35 -3.89 7.21
CA GLU A 103 5.05 -3.26 6.09
C GLU A 103 6.07 -4.22 5.45
N VAL A 104 6.82 -4.98 6.25
CA VAL A 104 7.74 -6.02 5.78
C VAL A 104 6.99 -7.13 5.04
N ALA A 105 5.86 -7.60 5.58
CA ALA A 105 5.02 -8.58 4.91
C ALA A 105 4.54 -8.07 3.54
N ASP A 106 4.15 -6.79 3.46
CA ASP A 106 3.78 -6.16 2.20
C ASP A 106 4.96 -6.03 1.21
N GLN A 107 6.19 -5.83 1.69
CA GLN A 107 7.36 -5.88 0.80
C GLN A 107 7.56 -7.28 0.20
N ILE A 108 7.36 -8.34 0.98
CA ILE A 108 7.45 -9.72 0.49
C ILE A 108 6.37 -9.97 -0.59
N GLU A 109 5.13 -9.52 -0.37
CA GLU A 109 4.07 -9.64 -1.38
C GLU A 109 4.44 -8.86 -2.66
N LYS A 110 4.92 -7.61 -2.54
CA LYS A 110 5.37 -6.78 -3.67
C LYS A 110 6.48 -7.45 -4.48
N LEU A 111 7.48 -8.02 -3.80
CA LEU A 111 8.60 -8.73 -4.44
C LEU A 111 8.14 -9.97 -5.22
N ASN A 112 7.05 -10.61 -4.79
CA ASN A 112 6.46 -11.75 -5.48
C ASN A 112 5.39 -11.37 -6.52
N GLY A 113 5.14 -10.07 -6.74
CA GLY A 113 4.05 -9.62 -7.61
C GLY A 113 2.66 -10.03 -7.11
N ARG A 114 2.51 -10.31 -5.81
CA ARG A 114 1.24 -10.68 -5.18
C ARG A 114 0.53 -9.44 -4.61
N PRO A 115 -0.81 -9.47 -4.47
CA PRO A 115 -1.55 -8.34 -3.90
C PRO A 115 -1.03 -7.97 -2.51
N THR A 116 -0.88 -6.68 -2.26
CA THR A 116 -0.51 -6.11 -0.96
C THR A 116 -1.73 -5.98 -0.04
N SER A 117 -1.53 -5.60 1.22
CA SER A 117 -2.62 -5.25 2.13
C SER A 117 -3.53 -4.15 1.54
N ASN A 118 -2.95 -3.14 0.88
CA ASN A 118 -3.72 -2.05 0.25
C ASN A 118 -4.55 -2.57 -0.93
N ASP A 119 -3.99 -3.41 -1.79
CA ASP A 119 -4.73 -4.02 -2.92
C ASP A 119 -5.91 -4.86 -2.41
N ARG A 120 -5.68 -5.63 -1.35
CA ARG A 120 -6.72 -6.44 -0.69
C ARG A 120 -7.80 -5.57 -0.05
N CYS A 121 -7.44 -4.42 0.51
CA CYS A 121 -8.42 -3.45 1.04
C CYS A 121 -9.28 -2.86 -0.08
N TRP A 122 -8.69 -2.45 -1.21
CA TRP A 122 -9.44 -1.98 -2.38
C TRP A 122 -10.38 -3.04 -2.96
N GLU A 123 -9.96 -4.30 -2.95
CA GLU A 123 -10.82 -5.42 -3.31
C GLU A 123 -12.00 -5.57 -2.34
N ALA A 124 -11.77 -5.44 -1.02
CA ALA A 124 -12.83 -5.47 -0.03
C ALA A 124 -13.81 -4.29 -0.16
N VAL A 125 -13.31 -3.09 -0.51
CA VAL A 125 -14.15 -1.92 -0.84
C VAL A 125 -15.07 -2.26 -2.02
N ARG A 126 -14.53 -2.89 -3.07
CA ARG A 126 -15.33 -3.28 -4.23
C ARG A 126 -16.45 -4.25 -3.85
N ARG A 127 -16.16 -5.25 -3.01
CA ARG A 127 -17.17 -6.21 -2.53
C ARG A 127 -18.24 -5.53 -1.69
N TYR A 128 -17.84 -4.67 -0.75
CA TYR A 128 -18.78 -3.93 0.08
C TYR A 128 -19.69 -2.99 -0.74
N ARG A 129 -19.19 -2.41 -1.83
CA ARG A 129 -20.02 -1.61 -2.76
C ARG A 129 -21.06 -2.44 -3.50
N GLN A 130 -20.72 -3.67 -3.88
CA GLN A 130 -21.63 -4.59 -4.57
C GLN A 130 -22.67 -5.20 -3.63
N ASP A 131 -22.27 -5.47 -2.39
CA ASP A 131 -23.12 -6.01 -1.34
C ASP A 131 -22.85 -5.26 -0.02
N PRO A 132 -23.60 -4.19 0.27
CA PRO A 132 -23.40 -3.34 1.44
C PRO A 132 -23.96 -3.95 2.74
N ALA A 133 -23.91 -5.27 2.86
CA ALA A 133 -24.28 -6.01 4.06
C ALA A 133 -23.17 -5.99 5.11
N GLU A 134 -23.55 -6.31 6.35
CA GLU A 134 -22.64 -6.20 7.49
C GLU A 134 -21.45 -7.17 7.47
N PRO A 135 -21.59 -8.43 7.01
CA PRO A 135 -20.43 -9.30 6.82
C PRO A 135 -19.40 -8.72 5.84
N SER A 136 -19.85 -8.05 4.78
CA SER A 136 -18.97 -7.40 3.80
C SER A 136 -18.27 -6.16 4.38
N ARG A 137 -18.95 -5.43 5.28
CA ARG A 137 -18.34 -4.31 6.02
C ARG A 137 -17.25 -4.81 6.97
N GLU A 138 -17.51 -5.90 7.69
CA GLU A 138 -16.53 -6.47 8.61
C GLU A 138 -15.31 -7.00 7.86
N ALA A 139 -15.51 -7.65 6.71
CA ALA A 139 -14.40 -8.05 5.84
C ALA A 139 -13.58 -6.84 5.34
N LEU A 140 -14.23 -5.71 5.06
CA LEU A 140 -13.54 -4.45 4.75
C LEU A 140 -12.78 -3.90 5.96
N ARG A 141 -13.36 -3.94 7.16
CA ARG A 141 -12.70 -3.54 8.41
C ARG A 141 -11.43 -4.34 8.65
N GLU A 142 -11.51 -5.67 8.54
CA GLU A 142 -10.36 -6.55 8.66
C GLU A 142 -9.29 -6.26 7.61
N ALA A 143 -9.67 -6.07 6.35
CA ALA A 143 -8.72 -5.73 5.29
C ALA A 143 -8.05 -4.37 5.50
N TYR A 144 -8.78 -3.37 5.99
CA TYR A 144 -8.24 -2.06 6.35
C TYR A 144 -7.24 -2.15 7.52
N LEU A 145 -7.56 -2.93 8.55
CA LEU A 145 -6.67 -3.10 9.71
C LEU A 145 -5.37 -3.83 9.36
N ARG A 146 -5.35 -4.63 8.29
CA ARG A 146 -4.12 -5.25 7.75
C ARG A 146 -3.16 -4.26 7.08
N ILE A 147 -3.63 -3.08 6.69
CA ILE A 147 -2.74 -2.03 6.18
C ILE A 147 -1.89 -1.52 7.35
N PRO A 148 -0.54 -1.41 7.18
CA PRO A 148 0.33 -0.82 8.19
C PRO A 148 -0.24 0.52 8.70
N PRO A 149 -0.42 0.72 10.02
CA PRO A 149 -1.11 1.91 10.55
C PRO A 149 -0.57 3.23 10.00
N HIS A 150 0.75 3.38 9.90
CA HIS A 150 1.41 4.59 9.39
C HIS A 150 1.26 4.79 7.88
N GLU A 151 0.88 3.74 7.13
CA GLU A 151 0.61 3.81 5.69
C GLU A 151 -0.87 4.08 5.37
N ARG A 152 -1.80 3.87 6.33
CA ARG A 152 -3.25 3.98 6.08
C ARG A 152 -3.65 5.32 5.47
N ASN A 153 -3.13 6.44 5.97
CA ASN A 153 -3.44 7.79 5.44
C ASN A 153 -3.14 7.94 3.93
N PHE A 154 -2.31 7.07 3.36
CA PHE A 154 -1.95 7.07 1.94
C PHE A 154 -2.68 5.99 1.12
N ALA A 155 -3.46 5.11 1.76
CA ALA A 155 -4.12 3.96 1.14
C ALA A 155 -4.99 4.34 -0.07
N LEU A 156 -5.64 5.50 0.01
CA LEU A 156 -6.51 6.02 -1.06
C LEU A 156 -5.78 6.86 -2.11
N GLY A 157 -4.54 7.29 -1.85
CA GLY A 157 -3.82 8.27 -2.70
C GLY A 157 -4.45 9.67 -2.74
N ASP A 158 -5.53 9.90 -2.01
CA ASP A 158 -6.21 11.18 -1.86
C ASP A 158 -5.61 11.94 -0.66
N MET A 159 -4.82 12.97 -0.93
CA MET A 159 -4.15 13.72 0.14
C MET A 159 -5.06 14.71 0.87
N ASP A 160 -6.22 15.04 0.30
CA ASP A 160 -7.19 15.94 0.93
C ASP A 160 -8.00 15.20 1.98
N LEU A 161 -8.53 14.03 1.61
CA LEU A 161 -9.36 13.20 2.49
C LEU A 161 -8.60 12.07 3.19
N GLN A 162 -7.40 11.71 2.73
CA GLN A 162 -6.58 10.61 3.26
C GLN A 162 -7.37 9.31 3.31
N ASP A 163 -7.34 8.59 4.44
CA ASP A 163 -8.11 7.36 4.69
C ASP A 163 -9.46 7.62 5.36
N ARG A 164 -9.88 8.88 5.52
CA ARG A 164 -11.11 9.21 6.23
C ARG A 164 -12.36 8.54 5.64
N PRO A 165 -12.53 8.42 4.31
CA PRO A 165 -13.62 7.64 3.75
C PRO A 165 -13.59 6.16 4.19
N LEU A 166 -12.42 5.53 4.26
CA LEU A 166 -12.28 4.16 4.77
C LEU A 166 -12.68 4.07 6.24
N ARG A 167 -12.13 4.95 7.09
CA ARG A 167 -12.45 4.99 8.53
C ARG A 167 -13.95 5.09 8.77
N VAL A 168 -14.64 5.97 8.04
CA VAL A 168 -16.09 6.13 8.14
C VAL A 168 -16.84 4.85 7.75
N LEU A 169 -16.40 4.12 6.70
CA LEU A 169 -17.05 2.86 6.33
C LEU A 169 -16.83 1.76 7.37
N VAL A 170 -15.63 1.65 7.95
CA VAL A 170 -15.28 0.52 8.83
C VAL A 170 -15.70 0.73 10.28
N THR A 171 -15.84 1.97 10.73
CA THR A 171 -16.32 2.31 12.08
C THR A 171 -17.84 2.11 12.19
N ASP A 172 -18.30 1.64 13.35
CA ASP A 172 -19.72 1.40 13.62
C ASP A 172 -20.49 2.72 13.76
N ILE A 173 -21.79 2.73 13.42
CA ILE A 173 -22.63 3.92 13.61
C ILE A 173 -22.79 4.18 15.10
N GLY A 174 -22.63 5.44 15.52
CA GLY A 174 -22.64 5.82 16.93
C GLY A 174 -21.25 5.81 17.59
N GLU A 175 -20.22 5.33 16.90
CA GLU A 175 -18.82 5.36 17.37
C GLU A 175 -18.04 6.53 16.72
N PRO A 176 -17.03 7.10 17.42
CA PRO A 176 -16.17 8.14 16.85
C PRO A 176 -15.30 7.59 15.71
N VAL A 177 -15.16 8.34 14.61
CA VAL A 177 -14.30 7.98 13.47
C VAL A 177 -12.84 7.85 13.88
N ASP A 178 -12.37 8.76 14.74
CA ASP A 178 -11.03 8.83 15.28
C ASP A 178 -11.05 9.55 16.63
N GLY A 179 -10.36 9.06 17.65
CA GLY A 179 -10.14 9.75 18.93
C GLY A 179 -11.37 10.51 19.47
N ASP A 180 -11.28 11.84 19.50
CA ASP A 180 -12.32 12.81 19.90
C ASP A 180 -13.09 13.44 18.72
N GLY A 181 -12.97 12.84 17.53
CA GLY A 181 -13.56 13.26 16.27
C GLY A 181 -15.07 12.99 16.16
N PRO A 182 -15.66 13.28 14.99
CA PRO A 182 -17.10 13.14 14.79
C PRO A 182 -17.54 11.68 14.93
N VAL A 183 -18.73 11.50 15.52
CA VAL A 183 -19.41 10.21 15.60
C VAL A 183 -19.98 9.84 14.24
N VAL A 184 -19.76 8.60 13.81
CA VAL A 184 -20.29 8.09 12.53
C VAL A 184 -21.81 8.11 12.55
N THR A 185 -22.38 8.82 11.58
CA THR A 185 -23.82 8.83 11.28
C THR A 185 -24.09 8.07 9.98
N GLU A 186 -25.36 7.75 9.71
CA GLU A 186 -25.76 7.16 8.43
C GLU A 186 -25.45 8.09 7.25
N GLU A 187 -25.59 9.41 7.44
CA GLU A 187 -25.23 10.42 6.43
C GLU A 187 -23.73 10.36 6.10
N MET A 188 -22.86 10.24 7.11
CA MET A 188 -21.42 10.07 6.90
C MET A 188 -21.11 8.77 6.16
N ARG A 189 -21.79 7.67 6.51
CA ARG A 189 -21.64 6.38 5.82
C ARG A 189 -22.05 6.48 4.35
N GLN A 190 -23.16 7.14 4.06
CA GLN A 190 -23.60 7.38 2.69
C GLN A 190 -22.60 8.26 1.92
N TRP A 191 -22.11 9.35 2.53
CA TRP A 191 -21.06 10.19 1.94
C TRP A 191 -19.80 9.38 1.57
N ALA A 192 -19.37 8.48 2.44
CA ALA A 192 -18.21 7.63 2.17
C ALA A 192 -18.50 6.63 1.04
N ARG A 193 -19.71 6.07 0.93
CA ARG A 193 -20.11 5.23 -0.22
C ARG A 193 -20.07 6.03 -1.52
N ASP A 194 -20.66 7.23 -1.54
CA ASP A 194 -20.67 8.12 -2.70
C ASP A 194 -19.24 8.49 -3.15
N TYR A 195 -18.32 8.66 -2.19
CA TYR A 195 -16.91 8.86 -2.50
C TYR A 195 -16.33 7.71 -3.32
N PHE A 196 -16.51 6.46 -2.90
CA PHE A 196 -15.96 5.31 -3.62
C PHE A 196 -16.68 5.04 -4.95
N ASP A 197 -17.96 5.40 -5.06
CA ASP A 197 -18.67 5.35 -6.33
C ASP A 197 -18.07 6.33 -7.34
N ARG A 198 -17.76 7.56 -6.93
CA ARG A 198 -17.07 8.55 -7.78
C ARG A 198 -15.66 8.09 -8.18
N VAL A 199 -14.88 7.54 -7.24
CA VAL A 199 -13.53 7.02 -7.54
C VAL A 199 -13.60 5.90 -8.58
N HIS A 200 -14.56 4.99 -8.44
CA HIS A 200 -14.74 3.89 -9.38
C HIS A 200 -15.15 4.37 -10.78
N GLN A 201 -16.10 5.30 -10.86
CA GLN A 201 -16.52 5.89 -12.13
C GLN A 201 -15.35 6.64 -12.80
N GLY A 202 -14.60 7.44 -12.05
CA GLY A 202 -13.44 8.16 -12.58
C GLY A 202 -12.35 7.24 -13.13
N ALA A 203 -12.11 6.08 -12.50
CA ALA A 203 -11.18 5.08 -13.01
C ALA A 203 -11.67 4.45 -14.33
N ALA A 204 -12.96 4.10 -14.43
CA ALA A 204 -13.54 3.56 -15.65
C ALA A 204 -13.47 4.57 -16.82
N ASP A 205 -13.81 5.83 -16.57
CA ASP A 205 -13.76 6.91 -17.54
C ASP A 205 -12.32 7.18 -18.03
N TRP A 206 -11.32 7.03 -17.16
CA TRP A 206 -9.92 7.19 -17.54
C TRP A 206 -9.42 6.02 -18.41
N GLU A 207 -9.79 4.79 -18.06
CA GLU A 207 -9.45 3.59 -18.84
C GLU A 207 -10.09 3.65 -20.25
N GLU A 208 -11.35 4.10 -20.35
CA GLU A 208 -12.04 4.28 -21.63
C GLU A 208 -11.38 5.37 -22.50
N ARG A 209 -10.99 6.51 -21.90
CA ARG A 209 -10.21 7.54 -22.60
C ARG A 209 -8.86 7.03 -23.07
N LYS A 210 -8.15 6.26 -22.26
CA LYS A 210 -6.86 5.66 -22.63
C LYS A 210 -7.01 4.65 -23.76
N SER A 211 -8.01 3.78 -23.68
CA SER A 211 -8.35 2.78 -24.70
C SER A 211 -8.73 3.46 -26.02
N SER A 212 -9.64 4.44 -26.00
CA SER A 212 -10.04 5.19 -27.21
C SER A 212 -8.87 5.93 -27.87
N VAL A 213 -7.95 6.52 -27.09
CA VAL A 213 -6.73 7.16 -27.62
C VAL A 213 -5.76 6.14 -28.23
N LEU A 214 -5.60 4.95 -27.62
CA LEU A 214 -4.72 3.90 -28.13
C LEU A 214 -5.27 3.22 -29.40
N TYR A 215 -6.59 3.08 -29.53
CA TYR A 215 -7.24 2.46 -30.70
C TYR A 215 -7.67 3.44 -31.80
N ALA A 216 -7.54 4.76 -31.58
CA ALA A 216 -7.76 5.76 -32.62
C ALA A 216 -6.71 5.74 -33.75
N GLY A 217 -5.59 5.01 -33.58
CA GLY A 217 -4.54 4.83 -34.59
C GLY A 217 -4.70 3.61 -35.50
N SER A 218 -5.71 2.76 -35.28
CA SER A 218 -5.89 1.50 -36.01
C SER A 218 -7.27 1.45 -36.68
N GLN A 219 -7.52 2.35 -37.64
CA GLN A 219 -8.49 2.06 -38.70
C GLN A 219 -7.80 1.26 -39.80
N PRO A 220 -8.37 0.14 -40.28
CA PRO A 220 -7.82 -0.58 -41.42
C PRO A 220 -7.98 0.32 -42.65
N THR A 221 -6.86 0.69 -43.27
CA THR A 221 -6.86 1.42 -44.53
C THR A 221 -7.55 0.56 -45.59
N GLY A 222 -8.76 0.98 -45.94
CA GLY A 222 -9.56 0.39 -47.00
C GLY A 222 -8.80 0.38 -48.34
N ALA A 223 -8.94 -0.74 -49.03
CA ALA A 223 -8.37 -1.07 -50.32
C ALA A 223 -8.41 0.08 -51.35
N ASN A 224 -7.24 0.43 -51.88
CA ASN A 224 -7.14 1.16 -53.14
C ASN A 224 -7.60 0.25 -54.29
N SER A 225 -8.77 0.55 -54.85
CA SER A 225 -9.19 0.04 -56.15
C SER A 225 -8.64 0.97 -57.24
N THR A 226 -7.60 0.52 -57.94
CA THR A 226 -7.10 1.17 -59.16
C THR A 226 -7.92 0.69 -60.35
N SER A 227 -8.90 1.49 -60.78
CA SER A 227 -9.53 1.37 -62.09
C SER A 227 -8.69 2.12 -63.13
N SER A 228 -8.07 1.38 -64.04
CA SER A 228 -7.39 1.95 -65.21
C SER A 228 -8.43 2.43 -66.23
N SER A 229 -8.43 3.72 -66.58
CA SER A 229 -9.09 4.22 -67.78
C SER A 229 -8.02 4.67 -68.76
N GLY A 230 -7.81 3.86 -69.81
CA GLY A 230 -6.97 4.21 -70.96
C GLY A 230 -7.74 5.14 -71.90
N VAL A 231 -7.15 6.29 -72.20
CA VAL A 231 -7.65 7.27 -73.17
C VAL A 231 -7.17 6.89 -74.57
N THR A 232 -8.10 6.79 -75.51
CA THR A 232 -7.88 6.63 -76.96
C THR A 232 -7.73 8.01 -77.60
N VAL A 233 -6.76 8.19 -78.50
CA VAL A 233 -6.65 9.38 -79.38
C VAL A 233 -6.85 8.93 -80.83
N PRO A 234 -7.69 9.62 -81.64
CA PRO A 234 -7.97 9.23 -83.02
C PRO A 234 -7.13 9.99 -84.06
N THR A 235 -6.93 9.27 -85.18
CA THR A 235 -6.47 9.64 -86.54
C THR A 235 -5.04 10.13 -86.74
#